data_AF-A0A519M458-F1
#
_entry.id   AF-A0A519M458-F1
#
_cell.length_a   1.000
_cell.length_b   1.000
_cell.length_c   1.000
_cell.angle_alpha   90.00
_cell.angle_beta   90.00
_cell.angle_gamma   90.00
#
_symmetry.space_group_name_H-M   'P 1'
#
loop_
_entity.id
_entity.type
_entity.pdbx_description
1 polymer ?
#
loop_
_entity_poly.entity_id
_entity_poly.type
_entity_poly.pdbx_seq_one_letter_code
_entity_poly.pdbx_strand_id
1 'polypeptide(L)'
;MWCIGLVQTHYPEAAQIKLVQDNYSTHSYGAFYENLPVETARTLRHQLEFHYTPKHGSWLNMAEIEFAALARQCLDRRIGSQQALEQEALIWEAKRNAAATKVNWSFTTEKARDKLKNRYAELVEITAKTKVSDH
;
A
#
# COMPACT_ATOMS: atom_id res chain seq x y z
N MET A 1 2.75 -13.98 1.94
CA MET A 1 3.55 -12.77 1.70
C MET A 1 3.01 -12.02 0.48
N TRP A 2 2.38 -10.86 0.70
CA TRP A 2 1.41 -10.26 -0.23
C TRP A 2 2.00 -9.60 -1.49
N CYS A 3 3.24 -9.12 -1.45
CA CYS A 3 3.81 -8.34 -2.56
C CYS A 3 4.60 -9.15 -3.60
N ILE A 4 4.79 -10.47 -3.42
CA ILE A 4 5.60 -11.27 -4.36
C ILE A 4 4.99 -11.25 -5.76
N GLY A 5 3.70 -11.57 -5.87
CA GLY A 5 3.01 -11.62 -7.17
C GLY A 5 3.05 -10.27 -7.88
N LEU A 6 2.91 -9.17 -7.13
CA LEU A 6 3.07 -7.82 -7.68
C LEU A 6 4.43 -7.65 -8.37
N VAL A 7 5.51 -7.99 -7.66
CA VAL A 7 6.87 -7.82 -8.17
C VAL A 7 7.14 -8.77 -9.33
N GLN A 8 6.90 -10.07 -9.15
CA GLN A 8 7.31 -11.10 -10.11
C GLN A 8 6.42 -11.16 -11.36
N THR A 9 5.14 -10.82 -11.23
CA THR A 9 4.18 -10.93 -12.34
C THR A 9 3.99 -9.59 -13.06
N HIS A 10 3.88 -8.48 -12.32
CA HIS A 10 3.52 -7.20 -12.92
C HIS A 10 4.72 -6.29 -13.17
N TYR A 11 5.78 -6.43 -12.39
CA TYR A 11 6.96 -5.56 -12.47
C TYR A 11 8.30 -6.32 -12.41
N PRO A 12 8.48 -7.43 -13.16
CA PRO A 12 9.65 -8.29 -13.01
C PRO A 12 10.96 -7.57 -13.37
N GLU A 13 10.90 -6.63 -14.31
CA GLU A 13 12.06 -5.88 -14.81
C GLU A 13 12.30 -4.57 -14.06
N ALA A 14 11.45 -4.21 -13.10
CA ALA A 14 11.58 -2.94 -12.39
C ALA A 14 12.80 -2.99 -11.47
N ALA A 15 13.81 -2.16 -11.72
CA ALA A 15 14.99 -2.06 -10.86
C ALA A 15 14.63 -1.65 -9.43
N GLN A 16 13.59 -0.82 -9.27
CA GLN A 16 13.05 -0.42 -7.98
C GLN A 16 11.54 -0.15 -8.08
N ILE A 17 10.79 -0.52 -7.05
CA ILE A 17 9.35 -0.33 -6.93
C ILE A 17 9.08 0.43 -5.62
N LYS A 18 8.49 1.61 -5.73
CA LYS A 18 8.00 2.39 -4.59
C LYS A 18 6.64 1.86 -4.16
N LEU A 19 6.64 1.06 -3.09
CA LEU A 19 5.43 0.45 -2.56
C LEU A 19 4.83 1.34 -1.47
N VAL A 20 3.66 1.91 -1.76
CA VAL A 20 2.86 2.63 -0.75
C VAL A 20 1.94 1.64 -0.04
N GLN A 21 2.03 1.55 1.28
CA GLN A 21 1.19 0.66 2.11
C GLN A 21 0.87 1.29 3.46
N ASP A 22 -0.08 0.73 4.20
CA ASP A 22 -0.38 1.17 5.56
C ASP A 22 0.69 0.73 6.57
N ASN A 23 0.68 1.39 7.73
CA ASN A 23 1.69 1.21 8.80
C ASN A 23 1.26 0.12 9.78
N TYR A 24 0.97 -1.07 9.26
CA TYR A 24 0.65 -2.25 10.08
C TYR A 24 1.94 -2.98 10.49
N SER A 25 1.95 -3.62 11.66
CA SER A 25 3.20 -4.19 12.23
C SER A 25 3.83 -5.29 11.37
N THR A 26 3.03 -6.00 10.59
CA THR A 26 3.54 -7.02 9.66
C THR A 26 4.14 -6.41 8.39
N HIS A 27 3.85 -5.15 8.08
CA HIS A 27 4.36 -4.44 6.90
C HIS A 27 5.79 -3.96 7.14
N SER A 28 6.69 -4.89 7.43
CA SER A 28 8.11 -4.62 7.62
C SER A 28 8.94 -5.52 6.72
N TYR A 29 10.17 -5.12 6.43
CA TYR A 29 11.10 -5.99 5.72
C TYR A 29 11.46 -7.25 6.52
N GLY A 30 11.33 -7.23 7.85
CA GLY A 30 11.54 -8.40 8.70
C GLY A 30 10.63 -9.56 8.32
N ALA A 31 9.37 -9.25 7.97
CA ALA A 31 8.40 -10.25 7.53
C ALA A 31 8.85 -11.02 6.28
N PHE A 32 9.71 -10.46 5.43
CA PHE A 32 10.27 -11.18 4.30
C PHE A 32 11.21 -12.30 4.76
N TYR A 33 12.10 -12.00 5.71
CA TYR A 33 13.06 -12.97 6.23
C TYR A 33 12.40 -14.04 7.11
N GLU A 34 11.29 -13.71 7.76
CA GLU A 34 10.51 -14.67 8.54
C GLU A 34 9.77 -15.69 7.68
N ASN A 35 9.37 -15.31 6.46
CA ASN A 35 8.41 -16.09 5.66
C ASN A 35 8.95 -16.59 4.31
N LEU A 36 10.22 -16.30 3.96
CA LEU A 36 10.81 -16.70 2.69
C LEU A 36 12.23 -17.27 2.80
N PRO A 37 12.68 -17.96 1.75
CA PRO A 37 14.10 -18.14 1.50
C PRO A 37 14.85 -16.80 1.52
N VAL A 38 16.02 -16.79 2.17
CA VAL A 38 16.85 -15.59 2.38
C VAL A 38 17.16 -14.86 1.08
N GLU A 39 17.46 -15.59 -0.01
CA GLU A 39 17.77 -14.99 -1.31
C GLU A 39 16.57 -14.24 -1.91
N THR A 40 15.37 -14.81 -1.80
CA THR A 40 14.13 -14.14 -2.23
C THR A 40 13.85 -12.91 -1.36
N ALA A 41 14.03 -13.02 -0.05
CA ALA A 41 13.83 -11.91 0.89
C ALA A 41 14.78 -10.74 0.59
N ARG A 42 16.07 -11.04 0.36
CA ARG A 42 17.09 -10.05 -0.04
C ARG A 42 16.75 -9.37 -1.34
N THR A 43 16.40 -10.14 -2.37
CA THR A 43 16.02 -9.59 -3.68
C THR A 43 14.87 -8.59 -3.54
N LEU A 44 13.81 -8.98 -2.83
CA LEU A 44 12.64 -8.12 -2.61
C LEU A 44 12.97 -6.89 -1.76
N ARG A 45 13.82 -7.02 -0.73
CA ARG A 45 14.28 -5.89 0.08
C ARG A 45 15.05 -4.85 -0.75
N HIS A 46 15.81 -5.28 -1.75
CA HIS A 46 16.54 -4.37 -2.62
C HIS A 46 15.66 -3.72 -3.68
N GLN A 47 14.67 -4.47 -4.19
CA GLN A 47 13.78 -3.99 -5.23
C GLN A 47 12.65 -3.11 -4.69
N LEU A 48 12.18 -3.33 -3.45
CA LEU A 48 11.06 -2.58 -2.87
C LEU A 48 11.54 -1.45 -1.97
N GLU A 49 11.03 -0.25 -2.21
CA GLU A 49 11.11 0.90 -1.31
C GLU A 49 9.75 1.14 -0.66
N PHE A 50 9.65 0.86 0.65
CA PHE A 50 8.42 1.02 1.41
C PHE A 50 8.17 2.49 1.78
N HIS A 51 6.99 2.99 1.40
CA HIS A 51 6.43 4.25 1.87
C HIS A 51 5.16 3.97 2.66
N TYR A 52 5.14 4.34 3.93
CA TYR A 52 3.99 4.12 4.79
C TYR A 52 3.03 5.30 4.75
N THR A 53 1.72 5.03 4.71
CA THR A 53 0.73 6.07 5.01
C THR A 53 0.87 6.54 6.47
N PRO A 54 0.55 7.80 6.77
CA PRO A 54 0.57 8.29 8.16
C PRO A 54 -0.27 7.41 9.09
N LYS A 55 0.12 7.33 10.36
CA LYS A 55 -0.72 6.70 11.40
C LYS A 55 -2.09 7.39 11.43
N HIS A 56 -3.15 6.59 11.51
CA HIS A 56 -4.55 7.06 11.41
C HIS A 56 -4.91 7.75 10.07
N GLY A 57 -4.12 7.50 9.02
CA GLY A 57 -4.30 8.02 7.67
C GLY A 57 -4.99 7.04 6.72
N SER A 58 -5.84 6.14 7.22
CA SER A 58 -6.46 5.05 6.45
C SER A 58 -7.24 5.56 5.23
N TRP A 59 -7.80 6.78 5.31
CA TRP A 59 -8.46 7.47 4.20
C TRP A 59 -7.53 7.83 3.00
N LEU A 60 -6.21 7.71 3.16
CA LEU A 60 -5.22 7.80 2.06
C LEU A 60 -4.81 6.43 1.51
N ASN A 61 -5.25 5.34 2.13
CA ASN A 61 -4.89 3.99 1.73
C ASN A 61 -5.67 3.60 0.47
N MET A 62 -4.95 3.37 -0.64
CA MET A 62 -5.55 3.00 -1.92
C MET A 62 -6.29 1.66 -1.84
N ALA A 63 -5.80 0.70 -1.04
CA ALA A 63 -6.48 -0.58 -0.87
C ALA A 63 -7.86 -0.42 -0.21
N GLU A 64 -7.99 0.47 0.78
CA GLU A 64 -9.28 0.76 1.43
C GLU A 64 -10.27 1.44 0.47
N ILE A 65 -9.77 2.30 -0.43
CA ILE A 65 -10.60 2.93 -1.48
C ILE A 65 -11.15 1.86 -2.44
N GLU A 66 -10.32 0.90 -2.85
CA GLU A 66 -10.72 -0.22 -3.70
C GLU A 66 -11.70 -1.15 -2.99
N PHE A 67 -11.48 -1.48 -1.72
CA PHE A 67 -12.45 -2.25 -0.94
C PHE A 67 -13.80 -1.52 -0.79
N ALA A 68 -13.78 -0.20 -0.59
CA ALA A 68 -15.02 0.59 -0.55
C ALA A 68 -15.73 0.62 -1.91
N ALA A 69 -15.01 0.54 -3.03
CA ALA A 69 -15.60 0.40 -4.36
C ALA A 69 -16.21 -1.00 -4.55
N LEU A 70 -15.47 -2.06 -4.21
CA LEU A 70 -15.94 -3.44 -4.25
C LEU A 70 -17.22 -3.62 -3.41
N ALA A 71 -17.22 -3.09 -2.18
CA ALA A 71 -18.36 -3.18 -1.28
C ALA A 71 -19.64 -2.60 -1.90
N ARG A 72 -19.54 -1.38 -2.46
CA ARG A 72 -20.70 -0.69 -3.06
C ARG A 72 -21.12 -1.24 -4.42
N GLN A 73 -20.19 -1.76 -5.21
CA GLN A 73 -20.45 -2.13 -6.60
C GLN A 73 -20.77 -3.62 -6.77
N CYS A 74 -20.31 -4.47 -5.85
CA CYS A 74 -20.39 -5.93 -5.98
C CYS A 74 -21.03 -6.59 -4.76
N LEU A 75 -20.67 -6.13 -3.55
CA LEU A 75 -21.01 -6.82 -2.30
C LEU A 75 -22.21 -6.23 -1.55
N ASP A 76 -22.95 -5.29 -2.14
CA ASP A 76 -24.15 -4.67 -1.56
C ASP A 76 -25.38 -5.59 -1.61
N ARG A 77 -25.17 -6.86 -1.27
CA ARG A 77 -26.19 -7.92 -1.25
C ARG A 77 -25.70 -9.11 -0.43
N ARG A 78 -26.63 -9.95 0.01
CA ARG A 78 -26.29 -11.22 0.65
C ARG A 78 -25.70 -12.20 -0.37
N ILE A 79 -24.58 -12.83 -0.01
CA ILE A 79 -23.94 -13.89 -0.79
C ILE A 79 -23.89 -15.15 0.08
N GLY A 80 -24.41 -16.25 -0.44
CA GLY A 80 -24.72 -17.45 0.36
C GLY A 80 -23.53 -18.37 0.66
N SER A 81 -22.38 -18.15 0.03
CA SER A 81 -21.18 -18.97 0.24
C SER A 81 -19.91 -18.17 -0.01
N GLN A 82 -18.82 -18.61 0.62
CA GLN A 82 -17.49 -18.05 0.38
C GLN A 82 -17.05 -18.21 -1.08
N GLN A 83 -17.34 -19.37 -1.70
CA GLN A 83 -17.00 -19.62 -3.10
C GLN A 83 -17.71 -18.63 -4.05
N ALA A 84 -19.00 -18.35 -3.81
CA ALA A 84 -19.73 -17.36 -4.59
C ALA A 84 -19.17 -15.94 -4.34
N LEU A 85 -18.80 -15.61 -3.10
CA LEU A 85 -18.20 -14.31 -2.77
C LEU A 85 -16.87 -14.10 -3.53
N GLU A 86 -16.01 -15.12 -3.54
CA GLU A 86 -14.73 -15.09 -4.25
C GLU A 86 -14.93 -14.91 -5.76
N GLN A 87 -15.82 -15.69 -6.36
CA GLN A 87 -16.13 -15.59 -7.79
C GLN A 87 -16.63 -14.19 -8.17
N GLU A 88 -17.53 -13.62 -7.38
CA GLU A 88 -18.07 -12.27 -7.62
C GLU A 88 -17.00 -11.19 -7.50
N ALA A 89 -16.13 -11.30 -6.48
CA ALA A 89 -15.00 -10.39 -6.30
C ALA A 89 -14.01 -10.46 -7.48
N LEU A 90 -13.67 -11.66 -7.95
CA LEU A 90 -12.78 -11.86 -9.11
C LEU A 90 -13.39 -11.32 -10.41
N ILE A 91 -14.69 -11.54 -10.63
CA ILE A 91 -15.40 -10.99 -11.80
C ILE A 91 -15.40 -9.46 -11.75
N TRP A 92 -15.65 -8.87 -10.58
CA TRP A 92 -15.62 -7.44 -10.38
C TRP A 92 -14.21 -6.86 -10.63
N GLU A 93 -13.17 -7.49 -10.06
CA GLU A 93 -11.77 -7.10 -10.24
C GLU A 93 -11.39 -7.13 -11.73
N ALA A 94 -11.69 -8.22 -12.43
CA ALA A 94 -11.37 -8.36 -13.85
C ALA A 94 -12.02 -7.26 -14.71
N LYS A 95 -13.30 -6.94 -14.44
CA LYS A 95 -14.01 -5.85 -15.13
C LYS A 95 -13.37 -4.49 -14.86
N ARG A 96 -13.01 -4.21 -13.61
CA ARG A 96 -12.45 -2.92 -13.19
C ARG A 96 -11.02 -2.71 -13.72
N ASN A 97 -10.22 -3.79 -13.75
CA ASN A 97 -8.90 -3.83 -14.36
C ASN A 97 -8.98 -3.62 -15.88
N ALA A 98 -9.91 -4.29 -16.57
CA ALA A 98 -10.13 -4.10 -18.01
C ALA A 98 -10.56 -2.67 -18.35
N ALA A 99 -11.35 -2.03 -17.48
CA ALA A 99 -11.73 -0.63 -17.62
C ALA A 99 -10.60 0.36 -17.24
N ALA A 100 -9.46 -0.14 -16.74
CA ALA A 100 -8.35 0.66 -16.22
C ALA A 100 -8.83 1.76 -15.26
N THR A 101 -9.79 1.42 -14.38
CA THR A 101 -10.41 2.40 -13.49
C THR A 101 -9.37 2.97 -12.53
N LYS A 102 -9.20 4.29 -12.52
CA LYS A 102 -8.22 4.97 -11.66
C LYS A 102 -8.89 5.61 -10.46
N VAL A 103 -8.13 5.74 -9.38
CA VAL A 103 -8.50 6.60 -8.26
C VAL A 103 -8.31 8.06 -8.68
N ASN A 104 -9.39 8.83 -8.65
CA ASN A 104 -9.34 10.28 -8.87
C ASN A 104 -8.96 10.98 -7.56
N TRP A 105 -7.67 11.23 -7.38
CA TRP A 105 -7.13 11.88 -6.20
C TRP A 105 -7.48 13.37 -6.15
N SER A 106 -8.31 13.77 -5.19
CA SER A 106 -8.64 15.18 -4.91
C SER A 106 -7.82 15.78 -3.75
N PHE A 107 -7.06 14.93 -3.06
CA PHE A 107 -6.16 15.32 -1.99
C PHE A 107 -4.77 15.63 -2.57
N THR A 108 -4.46 16.91 -2.67
CA THR A 108 -3.22 17.39 -3.30
C THR A 108 -2.10 17.57 -2.28
N THR A 109 -0.88 17.79 -2.78
CA THR A 109 0.30 18.12 -1.96
C THR A 109 0.11 19.38 -1.11
N GLU A 110 -0.61 20.37 -1.63
CA GLU A 110 -0.91 21.61 -0.91
C GLU A 110 -1.86 21.32 0.25
N LYS A 111 -2.95 20.59 0.00
CA LYS A 111 -3.87 20.14 1.06
C LYS A 111 -3.17 19.26 2.09
N ALA A 112 -2.20 18.44 1.66
CA ALA A 112 -1.38 17.65 2.56
C ALA A 112 -0.54 18.51 3.50
N ARG A 113 0.09 19.57 2.97
CA ARG A 113 0.90 20.50 3.77
C ARG A 113 0.08 21.18 4.86
N ASP A 114 -1.15 21.56 4.55
CA ASP A 114 -2.06 22.19 5.52
C ASP A 114 -2.60 21.17 6.53
N LYS A 115 -3.12 20.04 6.06
CA LYS A 115 -3.76 19.00 6.90
C LYS A 115 -2.74 18.29 7.80
N LEU A 116 -1.50 18.11 7.34
CA LEU A 116 -0.43 17.40 8.05
C LEU A 116 0.64 18.36 8.59
N LYS A 117 0.36 19.67 8.71
CA LYS A 117 1.33 20.69 9.15
C LYS A 117 2.10 20.30 10.42
N ASN A 118 1.43 19.70 11.40
CA ASN A 118 2.04 19.27 12.66
C ASN A 118 3.07 18.16 12.42
N ARG A 119 2.82 17.24 11.46
CA ARG A 119 3.76 16.16 11.10
C ARG A 119 4.99 16.70 10.38
N TYR A 120 4.83 17.73 9.55
CA TYR A 120 5.99 18.40 8.94
C TYR A 120 6.86 19.07 10.00
N ALA A 121 6.28 19.71 11.01
CA ALA A 121 7.02 20.29 12.12
C ALA A 121 7.80 19.23 12.92
N GLU A 122 7.16 18.10 13.26
CA GLU A 122 7.81 16.95 13.92
C GLU A 122 9.01 16.44 13.10
N LEU A 123 8.86 16.29 11.78
CA LEU A 123 9.95 15.84 10.90
C LEU A 123 11.12 16.82 10.86
N VAL A 124 10.85 18.12 10.85
CA VAL A 124 11.91 19.15 10.90
C VAL A 124 12.68 19.07 12.21
N GLU A 125 11.99 18.91 13.35
CA GLU A 125 12.64 18.74 14.65
C GLU A 125 13.46 17.45 14.73
N ILE A 126 12.94 16.33 14.24
CA ILE A 126 13.67 15.05 14.20
C ILE A 126 14.92 15.21 13.34
N THR A 127 14.79 15.76 12.13
CA THR A 127 15.92 15.97 11.21
C THR A 127 16.99 16.89 11.82
N ALA A 128 16.57 17.92 12.55
CA ALA A 128 17.47 18.80 13.28
C ALA A 128 18.22 18.06 14.40
N LYS A 129 17.55 17.18 15.15
CA LYS A 129 18.17 16.37 16.21
C LYS A 129 19.12 15.30 15.66
N THR A 130 18.78 14.65 14.54
CA THR A 130 19.63 13.63 13.91
C THR A 130 20.91 14.23 13.31
N LYS A 131 20.84 15.45 12.74
CA LYS A 131 22.04 16.15 12.25
C LYS A 131 23.01 16.58 13.36
N VAL A 132 22.52 16.72 14.59
CA VAL A 132 23.36 17.11 15.75
C VAL A 132 24.08 15.90 16.37
N SER A 133 23.66 14.66 16.06
CA SER A 133 24.26 13.43 16.60
C SER A 133 25.33 12.77 15.72
N ASP A 134 25.63 13.32 14.53
CA ASP A 134 26.67 12.81 13.61
C ASP A 134 28.01 13.58 13.74
N HIS A 135 28.30 14.15 14.93
CA HIS A 135 29.58 14.78 15.28
C HIS A 135 30.13 14.24 16.59
#